data_AF-A0A2I1EEH4-F1
#
_entry.id   AF-A0A2I1EEH4-F1
#
_cell.length_a   1.000
_cell.length_b   1.000
_cell.length_c   1.000
_cell.angle_alpha   90.00
_cell.angle_beta   90.00
_cell.angle_gamma   90.00
#
_symmetry.space_group_name_H-M   'P 1'
#
loop_
_entity.id
_entity.type
_entity.pdbx_description
1 polymer ?
#
loop_
_entity_poly.entity_id
_entity_poly.type
_entity_poly.pdbx_seq_one_letter_code
_entity_poly.pdbx_strand_id
1 'polypeptide(L)'
;MLINFLEINGKFLTQFHIYEYYDDSLNIALSKFCPNLKNLCTLFKKNEPETLKLILNNCQYLEIIKVRYDDEWFNGKTIFKILANYSQKYFYGLNLDCHHSKIVDNLHEELEEFFINWKDRISQRSLSLIINTGFSKNVISEVNGKGMKTTIDKYMKLGIVKKFETEQCGFIDPSSEFRTSI
;
A
#
# COMPACT_ATOMS: atom_id res chain seq x y z
N MET A 1 -22.18 -2.02 -13.36
CA MET A 1 -22.44 -3.15 -12.44
C MET A 1 -21.68 -2.98 -11.12
N LEU A 2 -20.35 -2.78 -11.12
CA LEU A 2 -19.59 -2.50 -9.88
C LEU A 2 -19.81 -1.09 -9.31
N ILE A 3 -19.82 -0.04 -10.15
CA ILE A 3 -20.05 1.33 -9.68
C ILE A 3 -21.42 1.46 -8.99
N ASN A 4 -22.50 0.96 -9.60
CA ASN A 4 -23.83 0.96 -8.97
C ASN A 4 -23.85 0.18 -7.64
N PHE A 5 -23.06 -0.89 -7.53
CA PHE A 5 -22.92 -1.62 -6.28
C PHE A 5 -22.28 -0.74 -5.19
N LEU A 6 -21.23 0.01 -5.53
CA LEU A 6 -20.61 0.98 -4.61
C LEU A 6 -21.56 2.11 -4.25
N GLU A 7 -22.33 2.62 -5.20
CA GLU A 7 -23.32 3.68 -4.95
C GLU A 7 -24.38 3.25 -3.93
N ILE A 8 -24.88 2.01 -4.03
CA ILE A 8 -25.92 1.49 -3.13
C ILE A 8 -25.33 1.04 -1.78
N ASN A 9 -24.19 0.35 -1.80
CA ASN A 9 -23.67 -0.38 -0.64
C ASN A 9 -22.40 0.23 -0.02
N GLY A 10 -21.74 1.16 -0.70
CA GLY A 10 -20.39 1.62 -0.38
C GLY A 10 -20.24 2.16 1.04
N LYS A 11 -21.27 2.84 1.56
CA LYS A 11 -21.25 3.36 2.94
C LYS A 11 -21.14 2.27 4.02
N PHE A 12 -21.48 1.03 3.69
CA PHE A 12 -21.37 -0.11 4.60
C PHE A 12 -20.08 -0.93 4.37
N LEU A 13 -19.35 -0.69 3.28
CA LEU A 13 -18.14 -1.42 2.97
C LEU A 13 -17.00 -0.96 3.87
N THR A 14 -16.40 -1.92 4.57
CA THR A 14 -15.15 -1.73 5.32
C THR A 14 -13.95 -2.28 4.56
N GLN A 15 -14.17 -3.13 3.56
CA GLN A 15 -13.11 -3.74 2.77
C GLN A 15 -13.51 -3.75 1.29
N PHE A 16 -12.54 -3.50 0.41
CA PHE A 16 -12.72 -3.59 -1.03
C PHE A 16 -11.45 -4.10 -1.69
N HIS A 17 -11.58 -5.18 -2.47
CA HIS A 17 -10.45 -5.87 -3.10
C HIS A 17 -10.74 -6.15 -4.57
N ILE A 18 -9.97 -5.53 -5.46
CA ILE A 18 -9.97 -5.81 -6.90
C ILE A 18 -8.53 -5.72 -7.42
N TYR A 19 -7.88 -6.85 -7.65
CA TYR A 19 -6.42 -6.87 -7.87
C TYR A 19 -5.99 -7.10 -9.32
N GLU A 20 -6.86 -7.62 -10.19
CA GLU A 20 -6.54 -7.94 -11.60
C GLU A 20 -7.34 -7.10 -12.61
N TYR A 21 -8.02 -6.06 -12.15
CA TYR A 21 -8.84 -5.21 -13.00
C TYR A 21 -8.61 -3.75 -12.66
N TYR A 22 -8.30 -2.96 -13.69
CA TYR A 22 -8.14 -1.51 -13.58
C TYR A 22 -9.34 -0.80 -14.20
N ASP A 23 -9.92 0.12 -13.42
CA ASP A 23 -10.91 1.08 -13.88
C ASP A 23 -10.81 2.33 -13.01
N ASP A 24 -10.32 3.44 -13.58
CA ASP A 24 -10.23 4.71 -12.86
C ASP A 24 -11.61 5.23 -12.42
N SER A 25 -12.66 4.97 -13.22
CA SER A 25 -14.03 5.33 -12.84
C SER A 25 -14.49 4.58 -11.59
N LEU A 26 -14.04 3.34 -11.42
CA LEU A 26 -14.29 2.55 -10.22
C LEU A 26 -13.55 3.13 -9.01
N ASN A 27 -12.29 3.52 -9.15
CA ASN A 27 -11.52 4.15 -8.07
C ASN A 27 -12.09 5.52 -7.68
N ILE A 28 -12.56 6.32 -8.65
CA ILE A 28 -13.30 7.55 -8.40
C ILE A 28 -14.60 7.26 -7.65
N ALA A 29 -15.37 6.24 -8.07
CA ALA A 29 -16.59 5.83 -7.38
C ALA A 29 -16.33 5.36 -5.94
N LEU A 30 -15.27 4.59 -5.71
CA LEU A 30 -14.78 4.20 -4.38
C LEU A 30 -14.60 5.42 -3.48
N SER A 31 -13.87 6.43 -3.97
CA SER A 31 -13.63 7.68 -3.22
C SER A 31 -14.91 8.43 -2.89
N LYS A 32 -15.99 8.27 -3.67
CA LYS A 32 -17.25 8.99 -3.46
C LYS A 32 -18.19 8.25 -2.53
N PHE A 33 -18.27 6.93 -2.67
CA PHE A 33 -19.34 6.15 -2.07
C PHE A 33 -18.90 5.29 -0.89
N CYS A 34 -17.59 5.16 -0.62
CA CYS A 34 -17.06 4.25 0.41
C CYS A 34 -16.33 4.98 1.57
N PRO A 35 -16.98 5.91 2.28
CA PRO A 35 -16.30 6.71 3.32
C PRO A 35 -15.79 5.88 4.50
N ASN A 36 -16.41 4.72 4.77
CA ASN A 36 -16.10 3.84 5.90
C ASN A 36 -15.08 2.73 5.57
N LEU A 37 -14.45 2.81 4.39
CA LEU A 37 -13.48 1.83 3.94
C LEU A 37 -12.23 1.85 4.84
N LYS A 38 -11.82 0.67 5.29
CA LYS A 38 -10.63 0.44 6.12
C LYS A 38 -9.51 -0.25 5.34
N ASN A 39 -9.86 -1.23 4.53
CA ASN A 39 -8.90 -1.99 3.72
C ASN A 39 -9.20 -1.80 2.24
N LEU A 40 -8.21 -1.34 1.48
CA LEU A 40 -8.31 -1.18 0.04
C LEU A 40 -7.21 -1.97 -0.67
N CYS A 41 -7.61 -2.78 -1.63
CA CYS A 41 -6.73 -3.38 -2.62
C CYS A 41 -7.29 -3.04 -3.99
N THR A 42 -6.58 -2.19 -4.74
CA THR A 42 -6.94 -1.80 -6.11
C THR A 42 -5.67 -1.45 -6.89
N LEU A 43 -5.80 -1.34 -8.21
CA LEU A 43 -4.73 -0.89 -9.08
C LEU A 43 -4.80 0.63 -9.26
N PHE A 44 -3.64 1.28 -9.20
CA PHE A 44 -3.45 2.68 -9.52
C PHE A 44 -2.52 2.76 -10.71
N LYS A 45 -2.84 3.55 -11.72
CA LYS A 45 -1.93 3.77 -12.84
C LYS A 45 -0.95 4.88 -12.47
N LYS A 46 0.32 4.72 -12.85
CA LYS A 46 1.39 5.66 -12.46
C LYS A 46 1.15 7.12 -12.88
N ASN A 47 0.34 7.34 -13.92
CA ASN A 47 0.00 8.65 -14.46
C ASN A 47 -1.31 9.24 -13.89
N GLU A 48 -1.98 8.54 -12.97
CA GLU A 48 -3.27 8.96 -12.38
C GLU A 48 -3.17 9.10 -10.84
N PRO A 49 -2.20 9.89 -10.31
CA PRO A 49 -1.98 10.04 -8.88
C PRO A 49 -3.12 10.75 -8.13
N GLU A 50 -3.92 11.55 -8.83
CA GLU A 50 -5.00 12.34 -8.21
C GLU A 50 -6.12 11.45 -7.66
N THR A 51 -6.40 10.31 -8.30
CA THR A 51 -7.41 9.37 -7.82
C THR A 51 -7.02 8.76 -6.46
N LEU A 52 -5.73 8.47 -6.25
CA LEU A 52 -5.23 8.04 -4.95
C LEU A 52 -5.44 9.12 -3.87
N LYS A 53 -5.15 10.39 -4.18
CA LYS A 53 -5.41 11.50 -3.24
C LYS A 53 -6.89 11.61 -2.89
N LEU A 54 -7.78 11.51 -3.88
CA LEU A 54 -9.23 11.53 -3.66
C LEU A 54 -9.67 10.41 -2.72
N ILE A 55 -9.17 9.19 -2.93
CA ILE A 55 -9.44 8.05 -2.05
C ILE A 55 -8.93 8.33 -0.63
N LEU A 56 -7.68 8.75 -0.47
CA LEU A 56 -7.10 9.00 0.86
C LEU A 56 -7.84 10.11 1.62
N ASN A 57 -8.34 11.13 0.93
CA ASN A 57 -9.08 12.23 1.56
C ASN A 57 -10.52 11.85 1.95
N ASN A 58 -11.19 11.05 1.11
CA ASN A 58 -12.61 10.76 1.31
C ASN A 58 -12.87 9.48 2.11
N CYS A 59 -11.99 8.48 2.00
CA CYS A 59 -12.03 7.26 2.81
C CYS A 59 -11.29 7.50 4.14
N GLN A 60 -11.87 8.33 5.01
CA GLN A 60 -11.19 8.85 6.21
C GLN A 60 -10.77 7.78 7.23
N TYR A 61 -11.42 6.61 7.19
CA TYR A 61 -11.12 5.46 8.04
C TYR A 61 -10.17 4.46 7.40
N LEU A 62 -9.55 4.80 6.25
CA LEU A 62 -8.63 3.90 5.59
C LEU A 62 -7.43 3.62 6.50
N GLU A 63 -7.22 2.34 6.75
CA GLU A 63 -6.21 1.80 7.65
C GLU A 63 -5.05 1.20 6.83
N ILE A 64 -5.39 0.45 5.78
CA ILE A 64 -4.44 -0.33 4.99
C ILE A 64 -4.73 -0.16 3.51
N ILE A 65 -3.67 0.00 2.72
CA ILE A 65 -3.73 -0.09 1.26
C ILE A 65 -2.77 -1.16 0.74
N LYS A 66 -3.23 -1.98 -0.20
CA LYS A 66 -2.40 -2.83 -1.04
C LYS A 66 -2.27 -2.19 -2.41
N VAL A 67 -1.03 -1.99 -2.86
CA VAL A 67 -0.69 -1.40 -4.16
C VAL A 67 0.23 -2.33 -4.93
N ARG A 68 0.00 -2.44 -6.24
CA ARG A 68 0.93 -3.14 -7.14
C ARG A 68 2.14 -2.26 -7.39
N TYR A 69 3.33 -2.79 -7.14
CA TYR A 69 4.62 -2.17 -7.39
C TYR A 69 5.21 -2.78 -8.67
N ASP A 70 5.06 -2.09 -9.78
CA ASP A 70 5.72 -2.41 -11.05
C ASP A 70 5.88 -1.14 -11.91
N ASP A 71 6.70 -1.20 -12.96
CA ASP A 71 7.02 -0.04 -13.80
C ASP A 71 5.83 0.52 -14.60
N GLU A 72 4.76 -0.25 -14.76
CA GLU A 72 3.58 0.13 -15.54
C GLU A 72 2.54 0.87 -14.69
N TRP A 73 2.37 0.44 -13.44
CA TRP A 73 1.34 0.86 -12.51
C TRP A 73 1.89 1.77 -11.40
N PHE A 74 3.15 1.62 -11.02
CA PHE A 74 3.72 2.30 -9.86
C PHE A 74 4.84 3.28 -10.23
N ASN A 75 4.72 4.51 -9.74
CA ASN A 75 5.84 5.46 -9.67
C ASN A 75 6.11 5.69 -8.19
N GLY A 76 7.10 4.98 -7.64
CA GLY A 76 7.26 4.88 -6.20
C GLY A 76 7.49 6.20 -5.50
N LYS A 77 8.37 7.04 -6.04
CA LYS A 77 8.54 8.43 -5.57
C LYS A 77 7.22 9.20 -5.47
N THR A 78 6.38 9.10 -6.50
CA THR A 78 5.11 9.85 -6.54
C THR A 78 4.09 9.28 -5.56
N ILE A 79 3.89 7.96 -5.57
CA ILE A 79 2.87 7.31 -4.74
C ILE A 79 3.25 7.33 -3.26
N PHE A 80 4.51 7.07 -2.91
CA PHE A 80 4.98 7.20 -1.53
C PHE A 80 4.82 8.62 -1.00
N LYS A 81 5.15 9.64 -1.81
CA LYS A 81 4.93 11.03 -1.43
C LYS A 81 3.45 11.34 -1.19
N ILE A 82 2.55 10.79 -1.99
CA ILE A 82 1.10 10.94 -1.78
C ILE A 82 0.65 10.24 -0.49
N LEU A 83 1.07 9.00 -0.29
CA LEU A 83 0.76 8.24 0.93
C LEU A 83 1.29 8.95 2.19
N ALA A 84 2.46 9.57 2.15
CA ALA A 84 2.97 10.32 3.28
C ALA A 84 2.13 11.58 3.56
N ASN A 85 1.74 12.33 2.52
CA ASN A 85 1.12 13.64 2.69
C ASN A 85 -0.42 13.63 2.84
N TYR A 86 -1.11 12.65 2.26
CA TYR A 86 -2.57 12.63 2.17
C TYR A 86 -3.23 11.56 3.05
N SER A 87 -2.46 10.60 3.57
CA SER A 87 -3.01 9.57 4.45
C SER A 87 -3.57 10.15 5.75
N GLN A 88 -4.73 9.66 6.14
CA GLN A 88 -5.47 10.15 7.31
C GLN A 88 -5.00 9.51 8.62
N LYS A 89 -5.59 9.94 9.74
CA LYS A 89 -5.20 9.54 11.10
C LYS A 89 -5.11 8.03 11.30
N TYR A 90 -6.06 7.28 10.75
CA TYR A 90 -6.14 5.83 10.96
C TYR A 90 -5.16 5.04 10.10
N PHE A 91 -4.65 5.62 9.01
CA PHE A 91 -3.81 4.93 8.05
C PHE A 91 -2.46 4.53 8.64
N TYR A 92 -2.13 3.25 8.55
CA TYR A 92 -0.90 2.67 9.10
C TYR A 92 -0.32 1.51 8.30
N GLY A 93 -1.06 0.91 7.37
CA GLY A 93 -0.63 -0.29 6.65
C GLY A 93 -0.37 -0.04 5.17
N LEU A 94 0.77 -0.53 4.68
CA LEU A 94 1.10 -0.55 3.26
C LEU A 94 1.54 -1.95 2.86
N ASN A 95 0.81 -2.56 1.93
CA ASN A 95 1.22 -3.78 1.24
C ASN A 95 1.70 -3.44 -0.16
N LEU A 96 2.99 -3.64 -0.41
CA LEU A 96 3.60 -3.53 -1.73
C LEU A 96 3.58 -4.90 -2.38
N ASP A 97 2.88 -5.03 -3.50
CA ASP A 97 2.88 -6.25 -4.28
C ASP A 97 3.82 -6.11 -5.48
N CYS A 98 5.01 -6.69 -5.34
CA CYS A 98 6.08 -6.65 -6.31
C CYS A 98 6.09 -7.89 -7.22
N HIS A 99 5.05 -8.74 -7.21
CA HIS A 99 4.99 -10.01 -7.95
C HIS A 99 5.29 -9.83 -9.45
N HIS A 100 4.81 -8.75 -10.05
CA HIS A 100 4.95 -8.47 -11.48
C HIS A 100 6.14 -7.55 -11.82
N SER A 101 6.92 -7.12 -10.83
CA SER A 101 8.01 -6.20 -11.09
C SER A 101 9.16 -6.88 -11.82
N LYS A 102 9.55 -6.29 -12.96
CA LYS A 102 10.70 -6.73 -13.75
C LYS A 102 12.00 -6.12 -13.23
N ILE A 103 11.92 -4.93 -12.62
CA ILE A 103 13.06 -4.17 -12.08
C ILE A 103 12.64 -3.62 -10.72
N VAL A 104 13.40 -3.96 -9.67
CA VAL A 104 13.23 -3.38 -8.34
C VAL A 104 14.61 -2.91 -7.89
N ASP A 105 15.14 -1.93 -8.63
CA ASP A 105 16.38 -1.29 -8.24
C ASP A 105 16.05 -0.13 -7.29
N ASN A 106 16.80 -0.04 -6.20
CA ASN A 106 16.74 1.08 -5.24
C ASN A 106 15.40 1.21 -4.47
N LEU A 107 14.58 0.15 -4.37
CA LEU A 107 13.36 0.18 -3.56
C LEU A 107 13.66 0.59 -2.10
N HIS A 108 14.80 0.15 -1.58
CA HIS A 108 15.23 0.54 -0.23
C HIS A 108 15.52 2.04 -0.10
N GLU A 109 16.00 2.71 -1.15
CA GLU A 109 16.21 4.17 -1.17
C GLU A 109 14.88 4.91 -1.25
N GLU A 110 13.94 4.44 -2.08
CA GLU A 110 12.60 5.02 -2.17
C GLU A 110 11.81 4.87 -0.86
N LEU A 111 11.93 3.71 -0.21
CA LEU A 111 11.35 3.47 1.11
C LEU A 111 12.01 4.34 2.18
N GLU A 112 13.32 4.56 2.11
CA GLU A 112 14.00 5.48 3.02
C GLU A 112 13.45 6.91 2.90
N GLU A 113 13.29 7.44 1.68
CA GLU A 113 12.66 8.74 1.45
C GLU A 113 11.20 8.75 1.96
N PHE A 114 10.46 7.66 1.72
CA PHE A 114 9.09 7.51 2.24
C PHE A 114 9.04 7.57 3.77
N PHE A 115 9.92 6.85 4.47
CA PHE A 115 9.94 6.83 5.93
C PHE A 115 10.33 8.17 6.55
N ILE A 116 11.23 8.92 5.91
CA ILE A 116 11.54 10.29 6.31
C ILE A 116 10.28 11.15 6.24
N ASN A 117 9.58 11.11 5.10
CA ASN A 117 8.34 11.87 4.92
C ASN A 117 7.21 11.38 5.86
N TRP A 118 7.18 10.09 6.20
CA TRP A 118 6.20 9.51 7.11
C TRP A 118 6.31 10.05 8.53
N LYS A 119 7.55 10.29 9.00
CA LYS A 119 7.83 10.83 10.34
C LYS A 119 7.17 12.19 10.57
N ASP A 120 7.11 13.01 9.53
CA ASP A 120 6.65 14.41 9.61
C ASP A 120 5.11 14.55 9.53
N ARG A 121 4.37 13.44 9.49
CA ARG A 121 2.91 13.43 9.45
C ARG A 121 2.29 13.91 10.76
N ILE A 122 1.10 14.52 10.66
CA ILE A 122 0.29 14.85 11.84
C ILE A 122 -0.11 13.58 12.60
N SER A 123 -0.42 12.49 11.88
CA SER A 123 -0.64 11.18 12.50
C SER A 123 0.70 10.52 12.81
N GLN A 124 0.98 10.34 14.10
CA GLN A 124 2.21 9.72 14.60
C GLN A 124 2.09 8.19 14.70
N ARG A 125 1.19 7.58 13.92
CA ARG A 125 1.03 6.11 13.91
C ARG A 125 2.18 5.49 13.12
N SER A 126 2.92 4.60 13.78
CA SER A 126 3.98 3.82 13.14
C SER A 126 3.43 2.98 11.98
N LEU A 127 4.20 2.90 10.90
CA LEU A 127 3.87 2.15 9.70
C LEU A 127 4.02 0.64 9.94
N SER A 128 3.11 -0.13 9.37
CA SER A 128 3.30 -1.54 9.07
C SER A 128 3.49 -1.72 7.57
N LEU A 129 4.60 -2.32 7.18
CA LEU A 129 4.96 -2.55 5.79
C LEU A 129 5.02 -4.05 5.51
N ILE A 130 4.34 -4.49 4.46
CA ILE A 130 4.51 -5.84 3.91
C ILE A 130 4.97 -5.71 2.46
N ILE A 131 6.00 -6.45 2.09
CA ILE A 131 6.43 -6.58 0.69
C ILE A 131 6.13 -7.99 0.22
N ASN A 132 5.17 -8.15 -0.68
CA ASN A 132 4.93 -9.39 -1.38
C ASN A 132 5.90 -9.50 -2.55
N THR A 133 6.87 -10.41 -2.44
CA THR A 133 7.93 -10.60 -3.42
C THR A 133 7.51 -11.49 -4.58
N GLY A 134 6.37 -12.19 -4.46
CA GLY A 134 6.02 -13.27 -5.36
C GLY A 134 7.13 -14.32 -5.46
N PHE A 135 7.38 -14.80 -6.68
CA PHE A 135 8.49 -15.72 -7.00
C PHE A 135 9.64 -15.04 -7.76
N SER A 136 9.65 -13.70 -7.84
CA SER A 136 10.68 -12.98 -8.60
C SER A 136 12.01 -12.98 -7.85
N LYS A 137 13.01 -13.70 -8.39
CA LYS A 137 14.35 -13.79 -7.77
C LYS A 137 15.00 -12.43 -7.57
N ASN A 138 14.80 -11.50 -8.51
CA ASN A 138 15.36 -10.15 -8.43
C ASN A 138 14.76 -9.39 -7.23
N VAL A 139 13.43 -9.45 -7.07
CA VAL A 139 12.74 -8.81 -5.95
C VAL A 139 13.15 -9.44 -4.62
N ILE A 140 13.19 -10.78 -4.55
CA ILE A 140 13.63 -11.51 -3.36
C ILE A 140 15.07 -11.11 -2.98
N SER A 141 15.96 -10.99 -3.97
CA SER A 141 17.34 -10.56 -3.76
C SER A 141 17.44 -9.13 -3.24
N GLU A 142 16.69 -8.18 -3.82
CA GLU A 142 16.68 -6.79 -3.38
C GLU A 142 16.14 -6.65 -1.96
N VAL A 143 14.99 -7.28 -1.68
CA VAL A 143 14.31 -7.18 -0.38
C VAL A 143 15.12 -7.86 0.73
N ASN A 144 15.85 -8.93 0.43
CA ASN A 144 16.79 -9.56 1.38
C ASN A 144 18.19 -8.93 1.34
N GLY A 145 18.39 -7.92 0.50
CA GLY A 145 19.66 -7.24 0.32
C GLY A 145 20.08 -6.44 1.55
N LYS A 146 21.39 -6.18 1.66
CA LYS A 146 21.96 -5.41 2.76
C LYS A 146 21.36 -4.00 2.87
N GLY A 147 21.08 -3.36 1.72
CA GLY A 147 20.45 -2.04 1.66
C GLY A 147 19.10 -2.03 2.36
N MET A 148 18.17 -2.87 1.89
CA MET A 148 16.84 -3.05 2.49
C MET A 148 16.91 -3.34 3.99
N LYS A 149 17.72 -4.33 4.40
CA LYS A 149 17.86 -4.69 5.81
C LYS A 149 18.34 -3.50 6.66
N THR A 150 19.35 -2.77 6.18
CA THR A 150 19.90 -1.61 6.89
C THR A 150 18.85 -0.50 7.04
N THR A 151 18.09 -0.23 5.96
CA THR A 151 16.99 0.74 5.99
C THR A 151 15.91 0.33 6.98
N ILE A 152 15.37 -0.88 6.88
CA ILE A 152 14.30 -1.35 7.78
C ILE A 152 14.75 -1.34 9.24
N ASP A 153 15.93 -1.90 9.55
CA ASP A 153 16.46 -1.94 10.93
C ASP A 153 16.60 -0.54 11.53
N LYS A 154 17.04 0.44 10.73
CA LYS A 154 17.15 1.85 11.14
C LYS A 154 15.78 2.43 11.50
N TYR A 155 14.79 2.30 10.61
CA TYR A 155 13.48 2.92 10.80
C TYR A 155 12.59 2.17 11.81
N MET A 156 12.85 0.89 12.06
CA MET A 156 12.27 0.17 13.19
C MET A 156 12.82 0.67 14.53
N LYS A 157 14.13 0.88 14.66
CA LYS A 157 14.74 1.46 15.88
C LYS A 157 14.25 2.88 16.17
N LEU A 158 13.95 3.65 15.14
CA LEU A 158 13.35 4.99 15.26
C LEU A 158 11.86 4.97 15.60
N GLY A 159 11.21 3.80 15.64
CA GLY A 159 9.78 3.65 15.90
C GLY A 159 8.87 4.10 14.75
N ILE A 160 9.45 4.42 13.59
CA ILE A 160 8.71 4.85 12.39
C ILE A 160 8.04 3.64 11.74
N VAL A 161 8.77 2.53 11.62
CA VAL A 161 8.25 1.24 11.18
C VAL A 161 8.02 0.37 12.41
N LYS A 162 6.76 -0.01 12.68
CA LYS A 162 6.43 -0.93 13.78
C LYS A 162 6.63 -2.38 13.38
N LYS A 163 6.33 -2.70 12.12
CA LYS A 163 6.30 -4.06 11.62
C LYS A 163 6.73 -4.08 10.15
N PHE A 164 7.59 -5.04 9.83
CA PHE A 164 8.05 -5.31 8.48
C PHE A 164 7.97 -6.82 8.24
N GLU A 165 7.29 -7.22 7.18
CA GLU A 165 7.20 -8.62 6.76
C GLU A 165 7.42 -8.74 5.25
N THR A 166 7.88 -9.92 4.83
CA THR A 166 7.96 -10.29 3.43
C THR A 166 7.07 -11.51 3.20
N GLU A 167 6.27 -11.46 2.14
CA GLU A 167 5.38 -12.56 1.77
C GLU A 167 5.76 -13.09 0.38
N GLN A 168 5.74 -14.40 0.20
CA GLN A 168 5.82 -15.02 -1.13
C GLN A 168 4.42 -15.49 -1.49
N CYS A 169 3.85 -14.97 -2.58
CA CYS A 169 2.53 -15.41 -3.05
C CYS A 169 2.57 -16.93 -3.34
N GLY A 170 1.97 -17.76 -2.48
CA GLY A 170 1.97 -19.23 -2.58
C GLY A 170 2.52 -19.98 -1.36
N PHE A 171 3.26 -19.32 -0.47
CA PHE A 171 3.53 -19.81 0.88
C PHE A 171 2.54 -19.17 1.84
N ILE A 172 1.52 -19.93 2.22
CA ILE A 172 0.61 -19.56 3.30
C ILE A 172 1.37 -19.80 4.60
N ASP A 173 1.95 -18.75 5.19
CA ASP A 173 2.34 -18.81 6.60
C ASP A 173 1.08 -18.67 7.46
N PRO A 174 0.64 -19.72 8.16
CA PRO A 174 -0.54 -19.67 9.02
C PRO A 174 -0.34 -18.79 10.27
N SER A 175 0.87 -18.28 10.54
CA SER A 175 1.19 -17.46 11.71
C SER A 175 1.20 -15.94 11.44
N SER A 176 0.97 -15.48 10.21
CA SER A 176 0.94 -14.03 9.95
C SER A 176 -0.32 -13.40 10.56
N GLU A 177 -0.12 -12.67 11.67
CA GLU A 177 -1.17 -12.00 12.45
C GLU A 177 -1.94 -10.91 11.67
N PHE A 178 -1.57 -10.65 10.40
CA PHE A 178 -2.35 -9.81 9.48
C PHE A 178 -3.62 -10.48 8.92
N ARG A 179 -3.87 -11.74 9.26
CA ARG A 179 -5.03 -12.51 8.77
C ARG A 179 -6.32 -12.40 9.59
N THR A 180 -6.42 -11.59 10.64
CA THR A 180 -7.72 -11.42 11.35
C THR A 180 -8.66 -10.39 10.72
N SER A 181 -8.65 -10.30 9.39
CA SER A 181 -9.73 -9.70 8.59
C SER A 181 -10.02 -10.53 7.33
N ILE A 182 -9.94 -11.87 7.41
CA ILE A 182 -10.52 -12.78 6.41
C ILE A 182 -12.04 -12.76 6.56
#